data_AF-A0A5R9P2R9-F1
#
_entry.id   AF-A0A5R9P2R9-F1
#
_cell.length_a   1.000
_cell.length_b   1.000
_cell.length_c   1.000
_cell.angle_alpha   90.00
_cell.angle_beta   90.00
_cell.angle_gamma   90.00
#
_symmetry.space_group_name_H-M   'P 1'
#
loop_
_entity.id
_entity.type
_entity.pdbx_description
1 polymer ?
#
loop_
_entity_poly.entity_id
_entity_poly.type
_entity_poly.pdbx_seq_one_letter_code
_entity_poly.pdbx_strand_id
1 'polypeptide(L)'
;MHLQIDGLTTETISGPNGDEILRLYPEGRNKNRFIQIKFGIGGSADIALIEGKTSPGLDDGERQLISRDADKYADRIVRAMAALYLGVDEARDGYATIDVEMVKRGFHITFAPDGQVAWLRQDGSTVIVISQTNEGGLPFPGDFIAQAIIRGAIGGVVTAYAPSIFQLLSYVDDGIYARHLIPGQEYEFWISPDVDRMKLN
;
A
#
# COMPACT_ATOMS: atom_id res chain seq x y z
N MET A 1 -4.75 21.70 -1.21
CA MET A 1 -4.43 20.77 -2.32
C MET A 1 -5.72 20.50 -3.09
N HIS A 2 -5.70 20.47 -4.42
CA HIS A 2 -6.89 20.10 -5.21
C HIS A 2 -6.70 18.68 -5.74
N LEU A 3 -7.39 17.72 -5.13
CA LEU A 3 -7.37 16.33 -5.57
C LEU A 3 -8.53 16.11 -6.56
N GLN A 4 -8.19 15.90 -7.82
CA GLN A 4 -9.14 15.64 -8.89
C GLN A 4 -8.82 14.26 -9.50
N ILE A 5 -9.76 13.33 -9.34
CA ILE A 5 -9.64 11.95 -9.81
C ILE A 5 -10.85 11.67 -10.68
N ASP A 6 -10.61 11.21 -11.91
CA ASP A 6 -11.66 10.89 -12.87
C ASP A 6 -12.61 9.82 -12.29
N GLY A 7 -13.92 10.03 -12.49
CA GLY A 7 -14.96 9.18 -11.94
C GLY A 7 -15.30 9.45 -10.47
N LEU A 8 -14.64 10.43 -9.83
CA LEU A 8 -14.95 10.90 -8.47
C LEU A 8 -15.38 12.36 -8.43
N THR A 9 -16.46 12.63 -7.71
CA THR A 9 -16.84 13.98 -7.28
C THR A 9 -16.28 14.27 -5.89
N THR A 10 -15.58 15.40 -5.74
CA THR A 10 -15.02 15.85 -4.46
C THR A 10 -15.92 16.88 -3.78
N GLU A 11 -16.15 16.71 -2.49
CA GLU A 11 -16.82 17.67 -1.60
C GLU A 11 -15.89 18.03 -0.45
N THR A 12 -15.67 19.32 -0.25
CA THR A 12 -14.90 19.85 0.87
C THR A 12 -15.84 20.24 2.01
N ILE A 13 -15.57 19.75 3.22
CA ILE A 13 -16.28 20.13 4.43
C ILE A 13 -15.32 20.59 5.52
N SER A 14 -15.81 21.40 6.45
CA SER A 14 -15.07 21.76 7.65
C SER A 14 -15.20 20.67 8.72
N GLY A 15 -14.05 20.22 9.23
CA GLY A 15 -13.95 19.32 10.36
C GLY A 15 -14.23 20.01 11.70
N PRO A 16 -14.39 19.24 12.78
CA PRO A 16 -14.75 19.75 14.11
C PRO A 16 -13.69 20.70 14.72
N ASN A 17 -12.43 20.61 14.29
CA ASN A 17 -11.36 21.50 14.73
C ASN A 17 -11.04 22.61 13.71
N GLY A 18 -11.88 22.80 12.69
CA GLY A 18 -11.62 23.71 11.57
C GLY A 18 -10.75 23.13 10.46
N ASP A 19 -10.31 21.87 10.58
CA ASP A 19 -9.52 21.17 9.57
C ASP A 19 -10.32 20.94 8.29
N GLU A 20 -9.66 20.97 7.13
CA GLU A 20 -10.30 20.66 5.85
C GLU A 20 -10.43 19.13 5.66
N ILE A 21 -11.65 18.65 5.43
CA ILE A 21 -11.93 17.24 5.14
C ILE A 21 -12.45 17.15 3.71
N LEU A 22 -11.83 16.28 2.90
CA LEU A 22 -12.33 15.95 1.58
C LEU A 22 -13.16 14.67 1.65
N ARG A 23 -14.30 14.64 0.96
CA ARG A 23 -15.09 13.45 0.71
C ARG A 23 -15.19 13.22 -0.79
N LEU A 24 -14.81 12.04 -1.24
CA LEU A 24 -14.82 11.64 -2.64
C LEU A 24 -15.86 10.55 -2.87
N TYR A 25 -16.77 10.82 -3.79
CA TYR A 25 -17.89 9.94 -4.12
C TYR A 25 -17.80 9.50 -5.59
N PRO A 26 -18.28 8.31 -5.95
CA PRO A 26 -18.40 7.94 -7.36
C PRO A 26 -19.41 8.84 -8.07
N GLU A 27 -19.05 9.33 -9.24
CA GLU A 27 -19.92 10.18 -10.06
C GLU A 27 -21.25 9.48 -10.38
N GLY A 28 -22.36 10.21 -10.22
CA GLY A 28 -23.70 9.69 -10.53
C GLY A 28 -24.20 8.56 -9.63
N ARG A 29 -23.48 8.17 -8.57
CA ARG A 29 -23.89 7.12 -7.62
C ARG A 29 -24.34 7.69 -6.27
N ASN A 30 -24.94 6.84 -5.44
CA ASN A 30 -25.35 7.19 -4.07
C ASN A 30 -24.11 7.55 -3.23
N LYS A 31 -24.20 8.65 -2.47
CA LYS A 31 -23.18 9.13 -1.53
C LYS A 31 -23.06 8.33 -0.22
N ASN A 32 -23.74 7.19 -0.09
CA ASN A 32 -23.70 6.37 1.11
C ASN A 32 -22.32 5.75 1.36
N ARG A 33 -21.53 5.48 0.31
CA ARG A 33 -20.17 4.95 0.41
C ARG A 33 -19.20 5.91 -0.27
N PHE A 34 -18.15 6.31 0.44
CA PHE A 34 -17.22 7.34 -0.04
C PHE A 34 -15.84 7.20 0.58
N ILE A 35 -14.83 7.83 -0.03
CA ILE A 35 -13.49 7.95 0.57
C ILE A 35 -13.42 9.31 1.25
N GLN A 36 -12.92 9.33 2.48
CA GLN A 36 -12.69 10.55 3.25
C GLN A 36 -11.19 10.75 3.45
N ILE A 37 -10.73 11.97 3.25
CA ILE A 37 -9.35 12.38 3.52
C ILE A 37 -9.37 13.45 4.59
N LYS A 38 -8.66 13.21 5.69
CA LYS A 38 -8.40 14.19 6.74
C LYS A 38 -6.92 14.57 6.68
N PHE A 39 -6.62 15.79 6.26
CA PHE A 39 -5.25 16.28 6.30
C PHE A 39 -4.85 16.65 7.71
N GLY A 40 -3.69 16.19 8.13
CA GLY A 40 -3.10 16.50 9.42
C GLY A 40 -1.95 17.50 9.31
N ILE A 41 -1.40 17.83 10.47
CA ILE A 41 -0.18 18.65 10.56
C ILE A 41 1.02 17.94 9.92
N GLY A 42 1.99 18.72 9.44
CA GLY A 42 3.25 18.19 8.90
C GLY A 42 3.11 17.46 7.55
N GLY A 43 2.02 17.71 6.80
CA GLY A 43 1.78 17.05 5.52
C GLY A 43 1.33 15.58 5.67
N SER A 44 0.72 15.22 6.80
CA SER A 44 0.11 13.91 7.00
C SER A 44 -1.31 13.84 6.44
N ALA A 45 -1.82 12.63 6.20
CA ALA A 45 -3.22 12.40 5.87
C ALA A 45 -3.72 11.06 6.41
N ASP A 46 -4.95 11.05 6.93
CA ASP A 46 -5.73 9.85 7.25
C ASP A 46 -6.80 9.69 6.17
N ILE A 47 -6.67 8.62 5.38
CA ILE A 47 -7.55 8.29 4.27
C ILE A 47 -8.36 7.07 4.66
N ALA A 48 -9.68 7.17 4.65
CA ALA A 48 -10.56 6.09 5.07
C ALA A 48 -11.72 5.94 4.08
N LEU A 49 -12.07 4.70 3.77
CA LEU A 49 -13.40 4.39 3.25
C LEU A 49 -14.42 4.72 4.36
N ILE A 50 -15.61 5.19 4.00
CA ILE A 50 -16.74 5.48 4.90
C ILE A 50 -18.00 4.89 4.29
N GLU A 51 -18.83 4.26 5.11
CA GLU A 51 -20.14 3.72 4.71
C GLU A 51 -21.22 4.15 5.71
N GLY A 52 -22.19 4.93 5.23
CA GLY A 52 -23.22 5.54 6.06
C GLY A 52 -22.64 6.54 7.06
N LYS A 53 -22.93 6.33 8.35
CA LYS A 53 -22.45 7.19 9.45
C LYS A 53 -21.21 6.63 10.15
N THR A 54 -20.72 5.47 9.71
CA THR A 54 -19.66 4.73 10.36
C THR A 54 -18.46 4.63 9.43
N SER A 55 -17.26 4.73 10.01
CA SER A 55 -16.09 4.22 9.31
C SER A 55 -16.23 2.69 9.23
N PRO A 56 -16.18 2.06 8.04
CA PRO A 56 -15.94 0.64 7.91
C PRO A 56 -14.64 0.31 8.64
N GLY A 57 -14.61 -0.88 9.21
CA GLY A 57 -13.65 -1.21 10.23
C GLY A 57 -13.46 -2.70 10.39
N LEU A 58 -13.20 -3.41 9.29
CA LEU A 58 -12.78 -4.81 9.40
C LEU A 58 -11.60 -5.19 8.50
N ASP A 59 -11.33 -4.49 7.40
CA ASP A 59 -10.21 -4.84 6.51
C ASP A 59 -9.05 -3.82 6.58
N ASP A 60 -7.81 -4.31 6.64
CA ASP A 60 -6.59 -3.50 6.75
C ASP A 60 -6.45 -2.46 5.61
N GLY A 61 -7.08 -2.69 4.45
CA GLY A 61 -7.07 -1.76 3.32
C GLY A 61 -8.05 -0.60 3.41
N GLU A 62 -9.03 -0.63 4.32
CA GLU A 62 -10.11 0.37 4.39
C GLU A 62 -9.68 1.69 5.04
N ARG A 63 -8.50 1.71 5.69
CA ARG A 63 -7.92 2.91 6.28
C ARG A 63 -6.41 2.96 6.08
N GLN A 64 -5.91 4.12 5.69
CA GLN A 64 -4.53 4.36 5.30
C GLN A 64 -4.03 5.63 5.98
N LEU A 65 -2.93 5.52 6.73
CA LEU A 65 -2.28 6.67 7.35
C LEU A 65 -0.98 6.99 6.60
N ILE A 66 -0.90 8.19 6.05
CA ILE A 66 0.31 8.75 5.45
C ILE A 66 0.90 9.74 6.45
N SER A 67 2.10 9.46 6.97
CA SER A 67 2.68 10.25 8.06
C SER A 67 3.29 11.59 7.63
N ARG A 68 3.61 11.75 6.33
CA ARG A 68 4.18 12.97 5.72
C ARG A 68 4.06 12.90 4.19
N ASP A 69 4.34 14.01 3.50
CA ASP A 69 4.30 14.08 2.03
C ASP A 69 2.96 13.59 1.43
N ALA A 70 1.84 13.79 2.14
CA ALA A 70 0.53 13.35 1.68
C ALA A 70 0.11 14.01 0.36
N ASP A 71 0.64 15.18 0.06
CA ASP A 71 0.48 15.86 -1.23
C ASP A 71 1.03 15.05 -2.42
N LYS A 72 2.03 14.18 -2.17
CA LYS A 72 2.63 13.32 -3.19
C LYS A 72 1.95 11.95 -3.29
N TYR A 73 1.45 11.43 -2.18
CA TYR A 73 1.05 10.02 -2.08
C TYR A 73 -0.44 9.79 -1.88
N ALA A 74 -1.21 10.78 -1.42
CA ALA A 74 -2.64 10.61 -1.17
C ALA A 74 -3.41 10.24 -2.44
N ASP A 75 -3.06 10.82 -3.60
CA ASP A 75 -3.72 10.53 -4.88
C ASP A 75 -3.64 9.03 -5.24
N ARG A 76 -2.45 8.42 -5.11
CA ARG A 76 -2.24 6.99 -5.36
C ARG A 76 -3.14 6.12 -4.48
N ILE A 77 -3.19 6.41 -3.18
CA ILE A 77 -4.03 5.67 -2.23
C ILE A 77 -5.51 5.83 -2.57
N VAL A 78 -5.95 7.05 -2.86
CA VAL A 78 -7.36 7.33 -3.15
C VAL A 78 -7.79 6.65 -4.45
N ARG A 79 -6.95 6.66 -5.49
CA ARG A 79 -7.21 5.92 -6.73
C ARG A 79 -7.32 4.43 -6.49
N ALA A 80 -6.40 3.86 -5.72
CA ALA A 80 -6.43 2.43 -5.36
C ALA A 80 -7.70 2.05 -4.58
N MET A 81 -8.04 2.83 -3.56
CA MET A 81 -9.26 2.61 -2.77
C MET A 81 -10.53 2.82 -3.60
N ALA A 82 -10.55 3.78 -4.53
CA ALA A 82 -11.72 4.03 -5.39
C ALA A 82 -11.94 2.87 -6.36
N ALA A 83 -10.88 2.37 -6.97
CA ALA A 83 -10.94 1.19 -7.82
C ALA A 83 -11.37 -0.07 -7.03
N LEU A 84 -10.83 -0.26 -5.81
CA LEU A 84 -11.08 -1.45 -5.00
C LEU A 84 -12.46 -1.48 -4.35
N TYR A 85 -12.87 -0.38 -3.72
CA TYR A 85 -14.05 -0.34 -2.85
C TYR A 85 -15.25 0.38 -3.46
N LEU A 86 -15.02 1.27 -4.43
CA LEU A 86 -16.08 2.05 -5.05
C LEU A 86 -16.39 1.61 -6.49
N GLY A 87 -15.56 0.74 -7.08
CA GLY A 87 -15.74 0.24 -8.45
C GLY A 87 -15.69 1.37 -9.48
N VAL A 88 -14.69 2.26 -9.34
CA VAL A 88 -14.37 3.34 -10.28
C VAL A 88 -13.15 2.89 -11.08
N ASP A 89 -13.37 2.33 -12.27
CA ASP A 89 -12.30 1.80 -13.11
C ASP A 89 -11.47 2.92 -13.75
N GLU A 90 -12.08 4.08 -13.98
CA GLU A 90 -11.46 5.29 -14.55
C GLU A 90 -10.39 5.90 -13.61
N ALA A 91 -10.45 5.58 -12.32
CA ALA A 91 -9.41 5.95 -11.38
C ALA A 91 -8.12 5.14 -11.60
N ARG A 92 -8.17 4.05 -12.39
CA ARG A 92 -7.00 3.22 -12.69
C ARG A 92 -6.12 3.86 -13.76
N ASP A 93 -4.95 4.32 -13.34
CA ASP A 93 -3.82 4.56 -14.24
C ASP A 93 -2.86 3.36 -14.23
N GLY A 94 -1.68 3.50 -14.85
CA GLY A 94 -0.66 2.45 -14.79
C GLY A 94 -0.28 2.07 -13.35
N TYR A 95 -0.09 3.06 -12.46
CA TYR A 95 0.34 2.86 -11.07
C TYR A 95 -0.75 2.17 -10.24
N ALA A 96 -2.02 2.44 -10.57
CA ALA A 96 -3.17 1.97 -9.83
C ALA A 96 -3.26 0.45 -9.72
N THR A 97 -2.74 -0.33 -10.67
CA THR A 97 -2.83 -1.81 -10.54
C THR A 97 -1.98 -2.32 -9.39
N ILE A 98 -0.74 -1.81 -9.26
CA ILE A 98 0.13 -2.16 -8.15
C ILE A 98 -0.47 -1.63 -6.85
N ASP A 99 -0.86 -0.35 -6.83
CA ASP A 99 -1.39 0.28 -5.62
C ASP A 99 -2.67 -0.40 -5.12
N VAL A 100 -3.56 -0.82 -6.02
CA VAL A 100 -4.74 -1.65 -5.70
C VAL A 100 -4.32 -2.95 -5.04
N GLU A 101 -3.36 -3.68 -5.61
CA GLU A 101 -2.92 -4.96 -5.07
C GLU A 101 -2.19 -4.82 -3.73
N MET A 102 -1.49 -3.70 -3.49
CA MET A 102 -0.87 -3.38 -2.21
C MET A 102 -1.93 -3.06 -1.15
N VAL A 103 -2.85 -2.13 -1.43
CA VAL A 103 -3.93 -1.74 -0.50
C VAL A 103 -4.84 -2.93 -0.17
N LYS A 104 -5.20 -3.72 -1.18
CA LYS A 104 -6.01 -4.95 -1.03
C LYS A 104 -5.37 -5.97 -0.09
N ARG A 105 -4.04 -6.02 -0.02
CA ARG A 105 -3.27 -6.90 0.86
C ARG A 105 -2.98 -6.31 2.23
N GLY A 106 -3.49 -5.13 2.56
CA GLY A 106 -3.22 -4.46 3.83
C GLY A 106 -1.83 -3.82 3.90
N PHE A 107 -1.20 -3.53 2.77
CA PHE A 107 0.00 -2.69 2.78
C PHE A 107 -0.37 -1.22 2.92
N HIS A 108 0.49 -0.49 3.60
CA HIS A 108 0.41 0.95 3.83
C HIS A 108 1.69 1.65 3.39
N ILE A 109 1.58 2.91 2.98
CA ILE A 109 2.77 3.71 2.67
C ILE A 109 3.47 4.08 3.97
N THR A 110 4.75 3.75 4.05
CA THR A 110 5.65 4.13 5.14
C THR A 110 6.89 4.82 4.59
N PHE A 111 7.71 5.33 5.50
CA PHE A 111 9.00 5.88 5.18
C PHE A 111 10.09 5.20 6.01
N ALA A 112 11.10 4.68 5.33
CA ALA A 112 12.29 4.15 5.95
C ALA A 112 13.09 5.27 6.67
N PRO A 113 13.98 4.90 7.63
CA PRO A 113 14.77 5.87 8.38
C PRO A 113 15.64 6.80 7.52
N ASP A 114 16.06 6.34 6.35
CA ASP A 114 16.81 7.11 5.36
C ASP A 114 15.94 8.07 4.52
N GLY A 115 14.63 8.08 4.77
CA GLY A 115 13.67 8.94 4.08
C GLY A 115 12.98 8.26 2.90
N GLN A 116 13.43 7.09 2.46
CA GLN A 116 12.85 6.42 1.30
C GLN A 116 11.42 5.94 1.59
N VAL A 117 10.54 6.14 0.61
CA VAL A 117 9.15 5.68 0.71
C VAL A 117 9.08 4.18 0.36
N ALA A 118 8.28 3.42 1.09
CA ALA A 118 8.09 1.99 0.86
C ALA A 118 6.67 1.57 1.23
N TRP A 119 6.26 0.40 0.79
CA TRP A 119 5.06 -0.26 1.30
C TRP A 119 5.40 -1.09 2.52
N LEU A 120 4.55 -1.07 3.54
CA LEU A 120 4.71 -1.87 4.75
C LEU A 120 3.42 -2.58 5.12
N ARG A 121 3.54 -3.86 5.46
CA ARG A 121 2.48 -4.67 6.08
C ARG A 121 3.06 -5.30 7.35
N GLN A 122 2.21 -5.46 8.36
CA GLN A 122 2.59 -6.16 9.59
C GLN A 122 1.63 -7.34 9.82
N ASP A 123 2.18 -8.56 9.73
CA ASP A 123 1.45 -9.80 9.95
C ASP A 123 1.83 -10.36 11.31
N GLY A 124 1.03 -10.00 12.33
CA GLY A 124 1.34 -10.31 13.72
C GLY A 124 2.65 -9.65 14.18
N SER A 125 3.68 -10.46 14.39
CA SER A 125 5.02 -10.00 14.78
C SER A 125 6.02 -9.95 13.60
N THR A 126 5.55 -10.22 12.39
CA THR A 126 6.35 -10.13 11.16
C THR A 126 6.12 -8.79 10.50
N VAL A 127 7.18 -8.08 10.13
CA VAL A 127 7.11 -6.85 9.35
C VAL A 127 7.61 -7.13 7.94
N ILE A 128 6.82 -6.75 6.94
CA ILE A 128 7.13 -6.92 5.53
C ILE A 128 7.23 -5.52 4.90
N VAL A 129 8.37 -5.22 4.31
CA VAL A 129 8.62 -3.96 3.61
C VAL A 129 8.85 -4.27 2.13
N ILE A 130 8.12 -3.59 1.25
CA ILE A 130 8.25 -3.74 -0.20
C ILE A 130 8.68 -2.41 -0.82
N SER A 131 9.74 -2.44 -1.62
CA SER A 131 10.34 -1.29 -2.29
C SER A 131 11.02 -1.71 -3.61
N GLN A 132 11.54 -0.73 -4.34
CA GLN A 132 12.47 -0.99 -5.44
C GLN A 132 13.89 -1.17 -4.90
N THR A 133 14.70 -2.03 -5.54
CA THR A 133 16.08 -2.33 -5.07
C THR A 133 17.08 -1.20 -5.29
N ASN A 134 17.04 -0.54 -6.45
CA ASN A 134 18.18 0.25 -6.92
C ASN A 134 18.14 1.71 -6.48
N GLU A 135 16.94 2.22 -6.14
CA GLU A 135 16.72 3.64 -5.84
C GLU A 135 15.83 3.85 -4.61
N GLY A 136 15.37 2.76 -3.99
CA GLY A 136 14.26 2.81 -3.05
C GLY A 136 12.96 3.26 -3.72
N GLY A 137 11.98 3.60 -2.91
CA GLY A 137 10.72 4.12 -3.43
C GLY A 137 9.65 3.06 -3.65
N LEU A 138 8.43 3.54 -3.86
CA LEU A 138 7.27 2.69 -4.14
C LEU A 138 7.42 2.07 -5.54
N PRO A 139 7.16 0.77 -5.72
CA PRO A 139 7.05 0.14 -7.02
C PRO A 139 6.12 0.93 -7.98
N PHE A 140 6.46 0.93 -9.27
CA PHE A 140 5.69 1.57 -10.35
C PHE A 140 5.65 0.69 -11.60
N PRO A 141 4.81 0.98 -12.60
CA PRO A 141 4.78 0.18 -13.84
C PRO A 141 6.04 0.41 -14.67
N GLY A 142 6.87 -0.62 -14.83
CA GLY A 142 8.08 -0.56 -15.63
C GLY A 142 9.06 -1.69 -15.31
N ASP A 143 10.24 -1.61 -15.91
CA ASP A 143 11.32 -2.56 -15.65
C ASP A 143 12.09 -2.13 -14.40
N PHE A 144 11.80 -2.77 -13.28
CA PHE A 144 12.54 -2.62 -12.03
C PHE A 144 12.58 -3.96 -11.29
N ILE A 145 13.54 -4.12 -10.40
CA ILE A 145 13.59 -5.26 -9.50
C ILE A 145 12.85 -4.87 -8.22
N ALA A 146 11.82 -5.64 -7.89
CA ALA A 146 11.09 -5.50 -6.64
C ALA A 146 11.86 -6.19 -5.51
N GLN A 147 11.88 -5.58 -4.33
CA GLN A 147 12.48 -6.11 -3.11
C GLN A 147 11.41 -6.29 -2.04
N ALA A 148 11.45 -7.41 -1.32
CA ALA A 148 10.79 -7.56 -0.04
C ALA A 148 11.84 -7.77 1.05
N ILE A 149 11.83 -6.93 2.08
CA ILE A 149 12.57 -7.14 3.32
C ILE A 149 11.57 -7.58 4.37
N ILE A 150 11.73 -8.81 4.87
CA ILE A 150 10.83 -9.46 5.80
C ILE A 150 11.58 -9.70 7.09
N ARG A 151 11.05 -9.17 8.21
CA ARG A 151 11.66 -9.27 9.53
C ARG A 151 10.74 -10.00 10.47
N GLY A 152 11.23 -11.09 11.05
CA GLY A 152 10.52 -11.83 12.10
C GLY A 152 10.75 -11.24 13.49
N ALA A 153 9.88 -11.60 14.44
CA ALA A 153 9.85 -11.09 15.82
C ALA A 153 11.19 -11.22 16.57
N ILE A 154 11.96 -12.25 16.25
CA ILE A 154 13.19 -12.66 16.95
C ILE A 154 14.46 -12.35 16.14
N GLY A 155 14.35 -11.39 15.21
CA GLY A 155 15.50 -10.80 14.52
C GLY A 155 16.00 -11.54 13.28
N GLY A 156 15.31 -12.60 12.84
CA GLY A 156 15.57 -13.19 11.52
C GLY A 156 15.13 -12.25 10.40
N VAL A 157 15.95 -12.11 9.36
CA VAL A 157 15.68 -11.24 8.21
C VAL A 157 15.76 -12.04 6.91
N VAL A 158 14.76 -11.89 6.07
CA VAL A 158 14.75 -12.43 4.70
C VAL A 158 14.63 -11.29 3.71
N THR A 159 15.55 -11.21 2.77
CA THR A 159 15.51 -10.29 1.64
C THR A 159 15.25 -11.10 0.37
N ALA A 160 14.12 -10.85 -0.28
CA ALA A 160 13.75 -11.50 -1.53
C ALA A 160 13.67 -10.49 -2.67
N TYR A 161 14.19 -10.86 -3.83
CA TYR A 161 14.12 -10.05 -5.05
C TYR A 161 13.31 -10.74 -6.12
N ALA A 162 12.55 -9.98 -6.90
CA ALA A 162 11.86 -10.51 -8.07
C ALA A 162 11.91 -9.53 -9.25
N PRO A 163 11.94 -10.03 -10.50
CA PRO A 163 11.82 -9.19 -11.70
C PRO A 163 10.39 -8.62 -11.87
N SER A 164 9.44 -9.05 -11.05
CA SER A 164 8.06 -8.58 -11.06
C SER A 164 7.52 -8.45 -9.65
N ILE A 165 6.85 -7.32 -9.37
CA ILE A 165 6.13 -7.10 -8.11
C ILE A 165 5.08 -8.18 -7.85
N PHE A 166 4.38 -8.67 -8.88
CA PHE A 166 3.35 -9.69 -8.70
C PHE A 166 3.95 -11.03 -8.28
N GLN A 167 5.12 -11.39 -8.82
CA GLN A 167 5.84 -12.59 -8.40
C GLN A 167 6.33 -12.48 -6.95
N LEU A 168 6.82 -11.30 -6.56
CA LEU A 168 7.21 -11.03 -5.17
C LEU A 168 6.01 -11.13 -4.22
N LEU A 169 4.86 -10.55 -4.60
CA LEU A 169 3.64 -10.60 -3.82
C LEU A 169 3.11 -12.03 -3.67
N SER A 170 3.14 -12.85 -4.72
CA SER A 170 2.78 -14.27 -4.61
C SER A 170 3.67 -15.00 -3.60
N TYR A 171 4.98 -14.78 -3.63
CA TYR A 171 5.89 -15.36 -2.65
C TYR A 171 5.59 -14.92 -1.20
N VAL A 172 5.23 -13.65 -1.01
CA VAL A 172 4.83 -13.12 0.30
C VAL A 172 3.50 -13.73 0.76
N ASP A 173 2.52 -13.84 -0.13
CA ASP A 173 1.20 -14.42 0.20
C ASP A 173 1.31 -15.92 0.52
N ASP A 174 2.20 -16.66 -0.17
CA ASP A 174 2.43 -18.09 0.08
C ASP A 174 3.17 -18.36 1.41
N GLY A 175 3.76 -17.34 2.04
CA GLY A 175 4.42 -17.46 3.35
C GLY A 175 5.71 -18.29 3.34
N ILE A 176 6.27 -18.60 2.15
CA ILE A 176 7.44 -19.48 1.98
C ILE A 176 8.67 -18.95 2.74
N TYR A 177 8.77 -17.63 2.94
CA TYR A 177 9.84 -16.98 3.70
C TYR A 177 9.95 -17.45 5.14
N ALA A 178 8.87 -17.96 5.75
CA ALA A 178 8.85 -18.32 7.16
C ALA A 178 9.94 -19.36 7.52
N ARG A 179 10.25 -20.28 6.60
CA ARG A 179 11.30 -21.30 6.79
C ARG A 179 12.72 -20.71 6.87
N HIS A 180 12.90 -19.47 6.41
CA HIS A 180 14.19 -18.78 6.38
C HIS A 180 14.30 -17.69 7.46
N LEU A 181 13.25 -17.44 8.26
CA LEU A 181 13.28 -16.49 9.38
C LEU A 181 13.94 -17.10 10.62
N ILE A 182 15.23 -17.43 10.51
CA ILE A 182 16.03 -18.01 11.59
C ILE A 182 16.58 -16.89 12.49
N PRO A 183 16.48 -16.99 13.83
CA PRO A 183 16.94 -15.94 14.75
C PRO A 183 18.39 -15.55 14.52
N GLY A 184 18.64 -14.25 14.40
CA GLY A 184 20.00 -13.69 14.21
C GLY A 184 20.65 -14.03 12.87
N GLN A 185 19.89 -14.57 11.90
CA GLN A 185 20.37 -14.82 10.55
C GLN A 185 19.71 -13.88 9.55
N GLU A 186 20.49 -13.55 8.51
CA GLU A 186 20.03 -12.85 7.33
C GLU A 186 20.09 -13.81 6.14
N TYR A 187 18.99 -13.90 5.39
CA TYR A 187 18.89 -14.74 4.20
C TYR A 187 18.51 -13.90 3.00
N GLU A 188 19.23 -14.04 1.90
CA GLU A 188 19.03 -13.24 0.69
C GLU A 188 18.98 -14.13 -0.54
N PHE A 189 17.97 -13.95 -1.40
CA PHE A 189 17.84 -14.74 -2.63
C PHE A 189 16.93 -14.10 -3.69
N TRP A 190 17.03 -14.61 -4.91
CA TRP A 190 16.23 -14.21 -6.06
C TRP A 190 15.08 -15.19 -6.30
N ILE A 191 13.86 -14.66 -6.37
CA ILE A 191 12.67 -15.36 -6.84
C ILE A 191 12.75 -15.38 -8.37
N SER A 192 13.45 -16.38 -8.91
CA SER A 192 13.44 -16.68 -10.33
C SER A 192 12.32 -17.68 -10.63
N PRO A 193 11.66 -17.60 -11.80
CA PRO A 193 10.74 -18.63 -12.27
C PRO A 193 11.30 -20.06 -12.22
N ASP A 194 12.63 -20.22 -12.20
CA ASP A 194 13.31 -21.51 -12.38
C ASP A 194 14.11 -22.03 -11.16
N VAL A 195 14.20 -21.29 -10.04
CA VAL A 195 15.14 -21.67 -8.97
C VAL A 195 14.56 -22.61 -7.90
N ASP A 196 13.23 -22.68 -7.73
CA ASP A 196 12.61 -23.62 -6.77
C ASP A 196 12.45 -25.06 -7.30
N ARG A 197 12.76 -25.34 -8.57
CA ARG A 197 12.79 -26.72 -9.11
C ARG A 197 14.15 -27.41 -9.03
N MET A 198 15.23 -26.68 -8.70
CA MET A 198 16.60 -27.24 -8.72
C MET A 198 17.20 -27.55 -7.35
N LYS A 199 16.47 -27.37 -6.23
CA LYS A 199 16.98 -27.71 -4.88
C LYS A 199 16.17 -28.78 -4.13
N LEU A 200 15.31 -29.52 -4.82
CA LEU A 200 14.53 -30.64 -4.24
C LEU A 200 14.72 -31.99 -4.96
N ASN A 201 15.83 -32.15 -5.69
CA ASN A 201 16.31 -33.48 -6.11
C ASN A 201 17.64 -33.79 -5.42
#